data_AF-X0U1V7-F1
#
_entry.id   AF-X0U1V7-F1
#
_cell.length_a   1.000
_cell.length_b   1.000
_cell.length_c   1.000
_cell.angle_alpha   90.00
_cell.angle_beta   90.00
_cell.angle_gamma   90.00
#
_symmetry.space_group_name_H-M   'P 1'
#
loop_
_entity.id
_entity.type
_entity.pdbx_description
1 polymer ?
#
loop_
_entity_poly.entity_id
_entity_poly.type
_entity_poly.pdbx_seq_one_letter_code
_entity_poly.pdbx_strand_id
1 'polypeptide(L)'
;DTVYIETPLGKVKQKAQLLEGMHPTVVHADGYWWFPEKPEAEPSLFGVWESNIDSIVPDDPEVCDYVGNNYFRGLLCRVYKAE
;
A
#
# COMPACT_ATOMS: atom_id res chain seq x y z
N ASP A 1 -2.42 -15.86 -3.14
CA ASP A 1 -2.63 -15.14 -4.41
C ASP A 1 -1.97 -13.77 -4.38
N THR A 2 -1.62 -13.24 -5.55
CA THR A 2 -1.31 -11.81 -5.67
C THR A 2 -2.63 -11.05 -5.71
N VAL A 3 -2.73 -9.98 -4.93
CA VAL A 3 -3.94 -9.14 -4.83
C VAL A 3 -3.57 -7.68 -5.03
N TYR A 4 -4.51 -6.92 -5.59
CA TYR A 4 -4.47 -5.48 -5.55
C TYR A 4 -5.04 -4.97 -4.23
N ILE A 5 -4.35 -4.02 -3.62
CA ILE A 5 -4.84 -3.20 -2.51
C ILE A 5 -5.00 -1.79 -3.08
N GLU A 6 -6.22 -1.27 -3.08
CA GLU A 6 -6.57 -0.02 -3.77
C GLU A 6 -7.22 0.98 -2.82
N THR A 7 -6.74 2.21 -2.87
CA THR A 7 -7.31 3.41 -2.25
C THR A 7 -7.73 4.40 -3.36
N PRO A 8 -8.37 5.53 -3.04
CA PRO A 8 -8.65 6.56 -4.05
C PRO A 8 -7.43 7.10 -4.79
N LEU A 9 -6.22 6.97 -4.21
CA LEU A 9 -4.98 7.50 -4.79
C LEU A 9 -4.31 6.53 -5.78
N GLY A 10 -4.65 5.25 -5.73
CA GLY A 10 -4.05 4.25 -6.60
C GLY A 10 -4.15 2.85 -6.03
N LYS A 11 -3.36 1.94 -6.61
CA LYS A 11 -3.30 0.54 -6.18
C LYS A 11 -1.89 -0.02 -6.23
N VAL A 12 -1.63 -0.95 -5.32
CA VAL A 12 -0.39 -1.73 -5.25
C VAL A 12 -0.69 -3.23 -5.25
N LYS A 13 0.30 -4.06 -5.58
CA LYS A 13 0.23 -5.52 -5.57
C LYS A 13 1.00 -6.09 -4.39
N GLN A 14 0.34 -6.97 -3.64
CA GLN A 14 0.97 -7.73 -2.56
C GLN A 14 0.51 -9.19 -2.57
N LYS A 15 1.25 -10.07 -1.89
CA LYS A 15 0.83 -11.47 -1.71
C LYS A 15 -0.12 -11.55 -0.51
N ALA A 16 -1.34 -12.04 -0.74
CA ALA A 16 -2.30 -12.24 0.33
C ALA A 16 -1.92 -13.47 1.18
N GLN A 17 -1.91 -13.28 2.49
CA GLN A 17 -1.82 -14.32 3.50
C GLN A 17 -3.06 -14.25 4.40
N LEU A 18 -3.73 -15.38 4.59
CA LEU A 18 -4.84 -15.47 5.55
C LEU A 18 -4.26 -15.75 6.95
N LEU A 19 -4.65 -14.92 7.91
CA LEU A 19 -4.22 -15.03 9.30
C LEU A 19 -5.44 -15.17 10.21
N GLU A 20 -5.43 -16.20 11.06
CA GLU A 20 -6.44 -16.37 12.09
C GLU A 20 -6.32 -15.27 13.15
N GLY A 21 -7.47 -14.73 13.59
CA GLY A 21 -7.51 -13.64 14.58
C GLY A 21 -7.49 -12.22 14.01
N MET A 22 -7.33 -12.06 12.69
CA MET A 22 -7.53 -10.76 12.03
C MET A 22 -9.03 -10.45 11.90
N HIS A 23 -9.42 -9.18 12.11
CA HIS A 23 -10.81 -8.78 11.95
C HIS A 23 -11.26 -9.00 10.48
N PRO A 24 -12.45 -9.57 10.20
CA PRO A 24 -12.86 -9.96 8.84
C PRO A 24 -12.90 -8.84 7.79
N THR A 25 -12.96 -7.59 8.23
CA THR A 25 -13.03 -6.40 7.36
C THR A 25 -11.75 -5.55 7.40
N VAL A 26 -10.68 -6.08 7.99
CA VAL A 26 -9.38 -5.40 8.11
C VAL A 26 -8.35 -6.20 7.35
N VAL A 27 -7.47 -5.50 6.65
CA VAL A 27 -6.26 -6.07 6.06
C VAL A 27 -5.06 -5.33 6.61
N HIS A 28 -3.97 -6.06 6.81
CA HIS A 28 -2.67 -5.47 7.07
C HIS A 28 -1.89 -5.47 5.76
N ALA A 29 -1.50 -4.29 5.27
CA ALA A 29 -0.65 -4.14 4.11
C ALA A 29 0.78 -3.87 4.56
N ASP A 30 1.75 -4.50 3.92
CA ASP A 30 3.15 -4.30 4.27
C ASP A 30 3.67 -3.00 3.66
N GLY A 31 4.28 -2.14 4.47
CA GLY A 31 4.91 -0.90 4.04
C GLY A 31 6.39 -1.07 3.68
N TYR A 32 6.98 -0.01 3.11
CA TYR A 32 8.42 0.08 2.85
C TYR A 32 9.01 -1.06 1.98
N TRP A 33 8.23 -1.63 1.06
CA TRP A 33 8.68 -2.73 0.21
C TRP A 33 9.07 -2.29 -1.20
N TRP A 34 10.16 -2.85 -1.74
CA TRP A 34 10.61 -2.67 -3.11
C TRP A 34 11.25 -3.95 -3.68
N PHE A 35 11.63 -3.93 -4.95
CA PHE A 35 12.20 -5.03 -5.71
C PHE A 35 13.61 -4.66 -6.20
N PRO A 36 14.68 -4.98 -5.43
CA PRO A 36 16.06 -4.66 -5.79
C PRO A 36 16.50 -5.16 -7.17
N GLU A 37 15.84 -6.20 -7.68
CA GLU A 37 16.06 -6.77 -9.01
C GLU A 37 15.54 -5.90 -10.17
N LYS A 38 14.73 -4.87 -9.89
CA LYS A 38 14.18 -3.95 -10.90
C LYS A 38 15.09 -2.75 -11.13
N PRO A 39 14.90 -2.01 -12.25
CA PRO A 39 15.70 -0.82 -12.54
C PRO A 39 15.64 0.22 -11.41
N GLU A 40 16.80 0.77 -11.06
CA GLU A 40 16.98 1.76 -9.99
C GLU A 40 16.36 3.12 -10.34
N ALA A 41 16.51 3.57 -11.58
CA ALA A 41 16.07 4.91 -11.98
C ALA A 41 14.55 5.00 -12.16
N GLU A 42 14.04 6.23 -12.17
CA GLU A 42 12.70 6.50 -12.65
C GLU A 42 12.48 5.98 -14.09
N PRO A 43 11.29 5.46 -14.41
CA PRO A 43 10.07 5.47 -13.59
C PRO A 43 9.95 4.28 -12.64
N SER A 44 10.91 3.36 -12.62
CA SER A 44 10.81 2.12 -11.86
C SER A 44 11.05 2.35 -10.37
N LEU A 45 12.17 2.98 -10.01
CA LEU A 45 12.61 3.15 -8.61
C LEU A 45 12.52 1.83 -7.84
N PHE A 46 13.16 0.77 -8.38
CA PHE A 46 13.05 -0.59 -7.83
C PHE A 46 11.59 -1.10 -7.70
N GLY A 47 10.67 -0.61 -8.52
CA GLY A 47 9.26 -1.00 -8.51
C GLY A 47 8.48 -0.59 -7.26
N VAL A 48 8.91 0.45 -6.52
CA VAL A 48 8.17 0.96 -5.35
C VAL A 48 6.71 1.25 -5.65
N TRP A 49 6.39 1.75 -6.84
CA TRP A 49 5.01 2.04 -7.27
C TRP A 49 4.13 0.81 -7.44
N GLU A 50 4.73 -0.38 -7.55
CA GLU A 50 4.00 -1.64 -7.61
C GLU A 50 3.74 -2.23 -6.23
N SER A 51 4.66 -2.12 -5.27
CA SER A 51 4.57 -2.86 -4.00
C SER A 51 4.30 -2.01 -2.77
N ASN A 52 4.71 -0.75 -2.75
CA ASN A 52 4.76 0.04 -1.54
C ASN A 52 3.41 0.70 -1.24
N ILE A 53 2.73 0.24 -0.18
CA ILE A 53 1.44 0.81 0.23
C ILE A 53 1.53 2.31 0.54
N ASP A 54 2.69 2.80 0.98
CA ASP A 54 2.89 4.21 1.33
C ASP A 54 2.72 5.13 0.12
N SER A 55 2.86 4.60 -1.11
CA SER A 55 2.61 5.35 -2.35
C SER A 55 1.13 5.63 -2.62
N ILE A 56 0.20 5.04 -1.86
CA ILE A 56 -1.25 5.21 -2.02
C ILE A 56 -1.94 5.64 -0.71
N VAL A 57 -1.17 6.24 0.21
CA VAL A 57 -1.65 6.85 1.46
C VAL A 57 -1.78 8.37 1.26
N PRO A 58 -2.86 9.02 1.73
CA PRO A 58 -3.00 10.47 1.65
C PRO A 58 -1.91 11.21 2.45
N ASP A 59 -1.28 12.18 1.80
CA ASP A 59 -0.21 13.02 2.34
C ASP A 59 -0.49 14.53 2.16
N ASP A 60 -1.72 14.89 1.77
CA ASP A 60 -2.15 16.28 1.65
C ASP A 60 -2.14 16.97 3.03
N PRO A 61 -1.60 18.20 3.17
CA PRO A 61 -1.61 18.95 4.42
C PRO A 61 -2.99 19.06 5.09
N GLU A 62 -4.09 19.02 4.34
CA GLU A 62 -5.46 19.05 4.86
C GLU A 62 -5.85 17.79 5.63
N VAL A 63 -5.19 16.66 5.34
CA VAL A 63 -5.45 15.35 5.97
C VAL A 63 -4.29 14.86 6.82
N CYS A 64 -3.23 15.64 6.97
CA CYS A 64 -2.14 15.35 7.90
C CYS A 64 -2.46 15.85 9.32
N ASP A 65 -1.81 15.27 10.32
CA ASP A 65 -1.87 15.82 11.67
C ASP A 65 -1.10 17.16 11.78
N TYR A 66 -1.19 17.82 12.94
CA TYR A 66 -0.58 19.13 13.15
C TYR A 66 0.96 19.16 13.05
N VAL A 67 1.63 17.99 13.10
CA VAL A 67 3.10 17.88 12.92
C VAL A 67 3.48 17.36 11.53
N GLY A 68 2.50 17.12 10.66
CA GLY A 68 2.71 16.67 9.29
C GLY A 68 2.79 15.15 9.11
N ASN A 69 2.30 14.35 10.07
CA ASN A 69 2.22 12.90 9.89
C ASN A 69 0.97 12.51 9.10
N ASN A 70 1.14 11.51 8.23
CA ASN A 70 0.06 10.84 7.52
C ASN A 70 -0.63 9.81 8.42
N TYR A 71 -1.92 9.55 8.16
CA TYR A 71 -2.66 8.49 8.83
C TYR A 71 -2.27 7.12 8.26
N PHE A 72 -1.21 6.51 8.81
CA PHE A 72 -0.78 5.14 8.46
C PHE A 72 -1.70 4.03 8.97
N ARG A 73 -2.79 4.37 9.67
CA ARG A 73 -3.71 3.40 10.27
C ARG A 73 -5.14 3.79 9.98
N GLY A 74 -5.97 2.79 9.64
CA GLY A 74 -7.42 2.97 9.52
C GLY A 74 -7.90 3.60 8.21
N LEU A 75 -7.23 3.32 7.09
CA LEU A 75 -7.67 3.75 5.77
C LEU A 75 -8.63 2.73 5.15
N LEU A 76 -9.66 3.24 4.48
CA LEU A 76 -10.54 2.41 3.66
C LEU A 76 -9.80 1.98 2.39
N CYS A 77 -9.90 0.71 2.07
CA CYS A 77 -9.33 0.14 0.87
C CYS A 77 -10.25 -0.94 0.28
N ARG A 78 -10.01 -1.28 -0.98
CA ARG A 78 -10.56 -2.46 -1.64
C ARG A 78 -9.44 -3.46 -1.85
N VAL A 79 -9.75 -4.74 -1.66
CA VAL A 79 -8.84 -5.84 -1.96
C VAL A 79 -9.50 -6.79 -2.94
N TYR A 80 -8.78 -7.10 -4.02
CA TYR A 80 -9.28 -7.99 -5.07
C TYR A 80 -8.11 -8.70 -5.77
N LYS A 81 -8.41 -9.81 -6.44
CA LYS A 81 -7.40 -10.63 -7.12
C LYS A 81 -6.67 -9.78 -8.18
N ALA A 82 -5.34 -9.83 -8.15
CA ALA A 82 -4.52 -9.27 -9.22
C ALA A 82 -4.54 -10.23 -10.42
N GLU A 83 -4.26 -9.67 -11.60
CA GLU A 83 -4.22 -10.34 -12.91
C GLU A 83 -3.73 -11.79 -12.85
#